data_AF-A0A392QY23-F1
#
_entry.id   AF-A0A392QY23-F1
#
_cell.length_a   1.000
_cell.length_b   1.000
_cell.length_c   1.000
_cell.angle_alpha   90.00
_cell.angle_beta   90.00
_cell.angle_gamma   90.00
#
_symmetry.space_group_name_H-M   'P 1'
#
loop_
_entity.id
_entity.type
_entity.pdbx_description
1 polymer ?
#
loop_
_entity_poly.entity_id
_entity_poly.type
_entity_poly.pdbx_seq_one_letter_code
_entity_poly.pdbx_strand_id
1 'polypeptide(L)'
;MLLSDPHVDASAVIGRENDKEAIIKKEGEKKELVDSSTSYLFSSPSSFSSSSDSPVTHDVFINFSRKDDSKIFVSRLNVALAKAGIQPYTNYQLHKGTGLGFEELSLVDAHISILVFSQNYPESSSCLNELQQIMNSRRTKGHMVMPVFYDVDPS
;
A
#
# COMPACT_ATOMS: atom_id res chain seq x y z
N MET A 1 55.45 -18.36 -55.58
CA MET A 1 54.16 -18.80 -56.17
C MET A 1 53.12 -17.77 -55.77
N LEU A 2 52.51 -17.17 -56.80
CA LEU A 2 51.36 -16.24 -56.79
C LEU A 2 50.13 -16.92 -56.14
N LEU A 3 49.05 -16.29 -55.66
CA LEU A 3 48.27 -15.09 -56.04
C LEU A 3 47.54 -14.55 -54.76
N SER A 4 47.53 -13.25 -54.43
CA SER A 4 46.62 -12.14 -54.86
C SER A 4 45.37 -11.92 -53.95
N ASP A 5 45.41 -10.93 -53.04
CA ASP A 5 44.68 -9.62 -52.98
C ASP A 5 43.22 -9.47 -53.54
N PRO A 6 42.48 -8.34 -53.34
CA PRO A 6 42.23 -7.45 -52.17
C PRO A 6 40.79 -6.79 -52.12
N HIS A 7 40.57 -5.87 -51.14
CA HIS A 7 39.87 -4.55 -51.28
C HIS A 7 38.32 -4.41 -51.10
N VAL A 8 37.88 -3.50 -50.20
CA VAL A 8 36.88 -2.46 -50.57
C VAL A 8 35.83 -1.97 -49.54
N ASP A 9 36.16 -0.96 -48.74
CA ASP A 9 35.34 0.03 -48.00
C ASP A 9 34.21 0.73 -48.81
N ALA A 10 33.18 1.28 -48.12
CA ALA A 10 32.57 2.60 -48.40
C ALA A 10 31.24 2.84 -47.63
N SER A 11 31.30 3.78 -46.67
CA SER A 11 30.42 4.96 -46.47
C SER A 11 29.01 5.02 -47.07
N ALA A 12 28.02 5.45 -46.26
CA ALA A 12 27.01 6.49 -46.56
C ALA A 12 25.96 6.58 -45.40
N VAL A 13 25.68 7.69 -44.68
CA VAL A 13 25.28 9.07 -45.03
C VAL A 13 23.76 9.29 -44.85
N ILE A 14 23.45 10.23 -43.92
CA ILE A 14 22.34 11.22 -43.89
C ILE A 14 20.91 10.75 -43.56
N GLY A 15 20.29 11.42 -42.56
CA GLY A 15 19.11 12.21 -42.88
C GLY A 15 17.93 12.27 -41.89
N ARG A 16 17.91 13.36 -41.11
CA ARG A 16 16.77 14.28 -40.83
C ARG A 16 15.46 13.76 -40.23
N GLU A 17 15.19 14.25 -39.01
CA GLU A 17 14.10 15.20 -38.69
C GLU A 17 12.82 15.13 -39.53
N ASN A 18 11.67 14.89 -38.88
CA ASN A 18 10.41 15.52 -39.26
C ASN A 18 9.40 15.52 -38.10
N ASP A 19 9.04 16.74 -37.73
CA ASP A 19 7.90 17.15 -36.91
C ASP A 19 6.54 16.70 -37.47
N LYS A 20 5.51 16.65 -36.62
CA LYS A 20 4.25 17.44 -36.75
C LYS A 20 3.06 16.82 -35.98
N GLU A 21 2.70 17.49 -34.88
CA GLU A 21 1.36 18.05 -34.59
C GLU A 21 0.13 17.55 -35.36
N ALA A 22 -0.93 17.17 -34.62
CA ALA A 22 -2.35 17.60 -34.79
C ALA A 22 -3.23 16.82 -33.78
N ILE A 23 -3.79 17.44 -32.73
CA ILE A 23 -5.09 18.16 -32.67
C ILE A 23 -6.28 17.32 -33.15
N ILE A 24 -7.27 17.11 -32.27
CA ILE A 24 -8.70 17.45 -32.46
C ILE A 24 -9.44 17.33 -31.11
N LYS A 25 -9.94 18.47 -30.62
CA LYS A 25 -11.02 18.56 -29.62
C LYS A 25 -12.35 18.33 -30.35
N LYS A 26 -13.30 17.61 -29.73
CA LYS A 26 -14.73 17.87 -29.95
C LYS A 26 -15.52 17.81 -28.66
N GLU A 27 -16.42 18.77 -28.59
CA GLU A 27 -17.26 19.23 -27.49
C GLU A 27 -18.69 18.70 -27.69
N GLY A 28 -19.30 18.27 -26.57
CA GLY A 28 -20.73 18.44 -26.23
C GLY A 28 -21.82 17.69 -27.01
N GLU A 29 -22.58 16.84 -26.29
CA GLU A 29 -24.06 16.90 -26.31
C GLU A 29 -24.64 16.26 -25.02
N LYS A 30 -25.39 17.03 -24.23
CA LYS A 30 -26.18 16.57 -23.06
C LYS A 30 -27.64 16.45 -23.49
N LYS A 31 -28.27 15.29 -23.26
CA LYS A 31 -29.74 15.16 -23.23
C LYS A 31 -30.16 14.36 -21.99
N GLU A 32 -30.97 15.01 -21.17
CA GLU A 32 -31.59 14.50 -19.96
C GLU A 32 -33.05 14.18 -20.29
N LEU A 33 -33.48 12.94 -20.05
CA LEU A 33 -34.87 12.52 -20.14
C LEU A 33 -35.20 11.77 -18.84
N VAL A 34 -36.11 12.34 -18.04
CA VAL A 34 -36.59 11.80 -16.76
C VAL A 34 -37.93 11.10 -16.99
N ASP A 35 -38.10 9.90 -16.43
CA ASP A 35 -39.41 9.29 -16.18
C ASP A 35 -39.43 8.67 -14.76
N SER A 36 -40.60 8.73 -14.12
CA SER A 36 -40.84 8.46 -12.71
C SER A 36 -41.29 7.02 -12.45
N SER A 37 -40.62 6.31 -11.52
CA SER A 37 -41.22 5.56 -10.40
C SER A 37 -40.27 4.46 -9.85
N THR A 38 -39.80 4.68 -8.61
CA THR A 38 -39.63 3.72 -7.52
C THR A 38 -38.81 2.43 -7.73
N SER A 39 -37.53 2.47 -7.35
CA SER A 39 -36.99 1.58 -6.31
C SER A 39 -35.72 2.21 -5.73
N TYR A 40 -35.65 2.36 -4.40
CA TYR A 40 -34.51 2.98 -3.72
C TYR A 40 -33.29 2.06 -3.83
N LEU A 41 -32.44 2.31 -4.82
CA LEU A 41 -31.07 1.83 -4.85
C LEU A 41 -30.17 2.95 -4.32
N PHE A 42 -29.28 2.58 -3.40
CA PHE A 42 -28.22 3.42 -2.87
C PHE A 42 -27.49 4.17 -4.00
N SER A 43 -27.71 5.47 -4.13
CA SER A 43 -26.85 6.33 -4.96
C SER A 43 -25.56 6.58 -4.20
N SER A 44 -24.48 5.97 -4.68
CA SER A 44 -23.11 6.33 -4.33
C SER A 44 -22.88 7.82 -4.59
N PRO A 45 -22.34 8.60 -3.63
CA PRO A 45 -21.84 9.92 -3.98
C PRO A 45 -20.65 9.76 -4.92
N SER A 46 -20.82 10.33 -6.12
CA SER A 46 -19.84 10.41 -7.19
C SER A 46 -18.52 11.02 -6.72
N SER A 47 -17.44 10.40 -7.19
CA SER A 47 -16.04 10.72 -7.05
C SER A 47 -15.71 12.20 -6.80
N PHE A 48 -15.15 12.50 -5.62
CA PHE A 48 -14.16 13.58 -5.54
C PHE A 48 -12.90 13.07 -6.22
N SER A 49 -12.75 13.40 -7.51
CA SER A 49 -11.47 13.27 -8.19
C SER A 49 -10.53 14.33 -7.61
N SER A 50 -9.88 13.99 -6.51
CA SER A 50 -8.57 14.56 -6.19
C SER A 50 -7.56 13.49 -6.59
N SER A 51 -7.01 13.62 -7.80
CA SER A 51 -5.72 13.02 -8.12
C SER A 51 -4.68 13.73 -7.27
N SER A 52 -4.57 13.30 -6.03
CA SER A 52 -3.36 13.40 -5.24
C SER A 52 -2.98 11.96 -4.99
N ASP A 53 -1.93 11.48 -5.65
CA ASP A 53 -1.28 10.21 -5.34
C ASP A 53 -0.51 10.39 -4.02
N SER A 54 -1.21 10.83 -2.98
CA SER A 54 -0.67 10.93 -1.63
C SER A 54 -0.58 9.50 -1.12
N PRO A 55 0.61 9.04 -0.70
CA PRO A 55 0.72 7.74 -0.07
C PRO A 55 -0.29 7.68 1.08
N VAL A 56 -1.04 6.57 1.17
CA VAL A 56 -2.01 6.37 2.24
C VAL A 56 -1.26 6.31 3.55
N THR A 57 -1.19 7.44 4.26
CA THR A 57 -0.58 7.52 5.58
C THR A 57 -1.55 6.90 6.58
N HIS A 58 -1.11 5.84 7.24
CA HIS A 58 -1.87 5.23 8.33
C HIS A 58 -1.36 5.83 9.64
N ASP A 59 -2.22 6.02 10.63
CA ASP A 59 -1.79 6.60 11.90
C ASP A 59 -1.13 5.56 12.81
N VAL A 60 -1.66 4.34 12.78
CA VAL A 60 -1.32 3.27 13.72
C VAL A 60 -1.17 1.94 12.99
N PHE A 61 -0.05 1.25 13.23
CA PHE A 61 0.12 -0.15 12.85
C PHE A 61 -0.22 -1.09 14.01
N ILE A 62 -0.99 -2.15 13.79
CA ILE A 62 -1.34 -3.16 14.80
C ILE A 62 -0.74 -4.50 14.41
N ASN A 63 0.16 -4.99 15.24
CA ASN A 63 0.80 -6.30 15.08
C ASN A 63 0.32 -7.25 16.19
N PHE A 64 -0.18 -8.40 15.78
CA PHE A 64 -0.84 -9.37 16.64
C PHE A 64 -0.67 -10.80 16.13
N SER A 65 -0.88 -11.79 17.00
CA SER A 65 -0.87 -13.20 16.63
C SER A 65 -2.12 -13.57 15.85
N ARG A 66 -1.95 -14.07 14.62
CA ARG A 66 -3.09 -14.53 13.81
C ARG A 66 -3.58 -15.93 14.19
N LYS A 67 -2.84 -16.62 15.08
CA LYS A 67 -3.07 -18.02 15.45
C LYS A 67 -4.04 -18.18 16.62
N ASP A 68 -4.21 -17.15 17.43
CA ASP A 68 -5.07 -17.16 18.61
C ASP A 68 -6.29 -16.22 18.47
N ASP A 69 -7.05 -16.10 19.55
CA ASP A 69 -8.26 -15.29 19.61
C ASP A 69 -7.99 -13.78 19.71
N SER A 70 -6.73 -13.34 19.72
CA SER A 70 -6.38 -11.90 19.72
C SER A 70 -6.95 -11.16 18.50
N LYS A 71 -7.23 -11.87 17.39
CA LYS A 71 -7.96 -11.31 16.23
C LYS A 71 -9.32 -10.71 16.60
N ILE A 72 -10.02 -11.27 17.60
CA ILE A 72 -11.31 -10.77 18.06
C ILE A 72 -11.12 -9.44 18.76
N PHE A 73 -10.17 -9.38 19.70
CA PHE A 73 -9.78 -8.14 20.37
C PHE A 73 -9.33 -7.07 19.37
N VAL A 74 -8.44 -7.42 18.44
CA VAL A 74 -7.93 -6.52 17.41
C VAL A 74 -9.05 -6.02 16.51
N SER A 75 -10.04 -6.84 16.14
CA SER A 75 -11.17 -6.38 15.33
C SER A 75 -11.97 -5.27 16.04
N ARG A 76 -12.16 -5.39 17.36
CA ARG A 76 -12.83 -4.36 18.17
C ARG A 76 -11.97 -3.11 18.31
N LEU A 77 -10.67 -3.28 18.56
CA LEU A 77 -9.71 -2.18 18.62
C LEU A 77 -9.68 -1.39 17.30
N ASN A 78 -9.63 -2.10 16.17
CA ASN A 78 -9.63 -1.51 14.83
C ASN A 78 -10.87 -0.62 14.60
N VAL A 79 -12.05 -1.12 14.96
CA VAL A 79 -13.31 -0.35 14.86
C VAL A 79 -13.30 0.85 15.82
N ALA A 80 -12.79 0.70 17.04
CA ALA A 80 -12.74 1.78 18.02
C ALA A 80 -11.79 2.91 17.57
N LEU A 81 -10.61 2.57 17.05
CA LEU A 81 -9.65 3.54 16.50
C LEU A 81 -10.25 4.29 15.30
N ALA A 82 -10.85 3.56 14.35
CA ALA A 82 -11.50 4.18 13.19
C ALA A 82 -12.64 5.13 13.60
N LYS A 83 -13.45 4.77 14.60
CA LYS A 83 -14.48 5.66 15.16
C LYS A 83 -13.91 6.90 15.84
N ALA A 84 -12.68 6.83 16.34
CA ALA A 84 -11.96 7.96 16.91
C ALA A 84 -11.24 8.82 15.83
N GLY A 85 -11.40 8.50 14.55
CA GLY A 85 -10.75 9.21 13.45
C GLY A 85 -9.29 8.81 13.20
N ILE A 86 -8.80 7.77 13.89
CA ILE A 86 -7.46 7.21 13.73
C ILE A 86 -7.55 6.11 12.67
N GLN A 87 -6.66 6.12 11.67
CA GLN A 87 -6.63 5.13 10.59
C GLN A 87 -5.66 3.97 10.94
N PRO A 88 -6.18 2.84 11.47
CA PRO A 88 -5.35 1.67 11.75
C PRO A 88 -5.03 0.87 10.49
N TYR A 89 -3.83 0.29 10.47
CA TYR A 89 -3.39 -0.75 9.57
C TYR A 89 -2.97 -1.96 10.39
N THR A 90 -3.31 -3.18 9.98
CA THR A 90 -2.93 -4.39 10.72
C THR A 90 -2.00 -5.26 9.91
N ASN A 91 -1.21 -6.06 10.62
CA ASN A 91 -0.36 -7.03 9.99
C ASN A 91 -1.13 -8.10 9.18
N TYR A 92 -2.45 -8.20 9.29
CA TYR A 92 -3.24 -9.09 8.43
C TYR A 92 -3.44 -8.53 7.02
N GLN A 93 -3.67 -7.21 6.89
CA GLN A 93 -3.76 -6.57 5.57
C GLN A 93 -2.39 -6.57 4.87
N LEU A 94 -1.32 -6.45 5.66
CA LEU A 94 0.07 -6.50 5.22
C LEU A 94 0.42 -7.77 4.43
N HIS A 95 -0.05 -8.95 4.85
CA HIS A 95 0.18 -10.21 4.10
C HIS A 95 -0.84 -10.49 3.00
N LYS A 96 -1.94 -9.73 2.94
CA LYS A 96 -2.98 -9.91 1.92
C LYS A 96 -2.80 -9.00 0.71
N GLY A 97 -2.14 -7.86 0.88
CA GLY A 97 -2.20 -6.75 -0.06
C GLY A 97 -1.22 -6.80 -1.23
N THR A 98 -0.07 -7.43 -1.09
CA THR A 98 1.01 -7.20 -2.04
C THR A 98 1.94 -8.41 -2.09
N GLY A 99 2.21 -8.95 -3.28
CA GLY A 99 3.31 -9.89 -3.53
C GLY A 99 4.70 -9.26 -3.35
N LEU A 100 4.78 -8.17 -2.60
CA LEU A 100 5.99 -7.49 -2.21
C LEU A 100 6.43 -8.12 -0.90
N GLY A 101 7.64 -8.66 -0.90
CA GLY A 101 8.19 -9.40 0.22
C GLY A 101 8.27 -8.54 1.48
N PHE A 102 8.40 -9.21 2.61
CA PHE A 102 8.66 -8.65 3.94
C PHE A 102 9.74 -7.56 4.00
N GLU A 103 10.62 -7.48 3.01
CA GLU A 103 11.69 -6.48 2.87
C GLU A 103 11.21 -5.12 2.35
N GLU A 104 10.08 -5.05 1.65
CA GLU A 104 9.58 -3.83 1.01
C GLU A 104 8.47 -3.14 1.80
N LEU A 105 8.16 -3.68 2.97
CA LEU A 105 7.37 -2.94 3.94
C LEU A 105 8.29 -1.88 4.53
N SER A 106 8.14 -0.66 3.99
CA SER A 106 8.12 0.54 4.79
C SER A 106 7.16 0.36 5.97
N LEU A 107 7.54 -0.47 6.94
CA LEU A 107 7.10 -0.27 8.29
C LEU A 107 7.44 1.20 8.57
N VAL A 108 6.40 2.00 8.80
CA VAL A 108 6.42 3.43 9.14
C VAL A 108 6.21 4.39 7.96
N ASP A 109 5.03 4.37 7.32
CA ASP A 109 4.28 5.63 7.18
C ASP A 109 3.43 5.93 8.43
N ALA A 110 3.22 4.93 9.29
CA ALA A 110 2.57 5.12 10.58
C ALA A 110 3.55 5.49 11.67
N HIS A 111 3.22 6.49 12.48
CA HIS A 111 4.07 6.98 13.57
C HIS A 111 4.04 6.11 14.84
N ILE A 112 3.05 5.21 14.95
CA ILE A 112 2.79 4.41 16.14
C ILE A 112 2.58 2.94 15.75
N SER A 113 3.16 2.01 16.52
CA SER A 113 2.78 0.59 16.50
C SER A 113 2.18 0.14 17.81
N ILE A 114 1.04 -0.55 17.75
CA ILE A 114 0.46 -1.30 18.85
C ILE A 114 0.89 -2.77 18.70
N LEU A 115 1.58 -3.28 19.71
CA LEU A 115 1.98 -4.68 19.80
C LEU A 115 1.00 -5.41 20.72
N VAL A 116 0.18 -6.30 20.17
CA VAL A 116 -0.76 -7.11 20.95
C VAL A 116 -0.10 -8.45 21.26
N PHE A 117 0.56 -8.52 22.42
CA PHE A 117 1.14 -9.75 22.94
C PHE A 117 0.03 -10.65 23.47
N SER A 118 0.02 -11.89 23.02
CA SER A 118 -0.99 -12.91 23.34
C SER A 118 -0.30 -14.28 23.44
N GLN A 119 -1.04 -15.30 23.89
CA GLN A 119 -0.50 -16.62 24.18
C GLN A 119 0.37 -17.19 23.04
N ASN A 120 -0.06 -17.09 21.78
CA ASN A 120 0.67 -17.65 20.64
C ASN A 120 1.53 -16.62 19.87
N TYR A 121 1.63 -15.39 20.37
CA TYR A 121 2.50 -14.37 19.79
C TYR A 121 3.98 -14.82 19.71
N PRO A 122 4.62 -15.36 20.77
CA PRO A 122 6.01 -15.80 20.68
C PRO A 122 6.22 -17.02 19.78
N GLU A 123 5.14 -17.73 19.39
CA GLU A 123 5.17 -18.87 18.48
C GLU A 123 4.93 -18.49 17.01
N SER A 124 4.72 -17.21 16.74
CA SER A 124 4.46 -16.69 15.40
C SER A 124 5.73 -16.06 14.83
N SER A 125 6.45 -16.82 13.99
CA SER A 125 7.67 -16.33 13.32
C SER A 125 7.43 -15.03 12.54
N SER A 126 6.29 -14.91 11.85
CA SER A 126 5.90 -13.66 11.19
C SER A 126 5.75 -12.51 12.18
N CYS A 127 5.10 -12.71 13.32
CA CYS A 127 4.95 -11.65 14.33
C CYS A 127 6.31 -11.23 14.91
N LEU A 128 7.21 -12.18 15.16
CA LEU A 128 8.55 -11.88 15.69
C LEU A 128 9.43 -11.16 14.68
N ASN A 129 9.33 -11.50 13.39
CA ASN A 129 10.05 -10.78 12.33
C ASN A 129 9.52 -9.34 12.20
N GLU A 130 8.19 -9.16 12.21
CA GLU A 130 7.56 -7.84 12.23
C GLU A 130 8.00 -7.03 13.46
N LEU A 131 8.03 -7.64 14.65
CA LEU A 131 8.50 -7.01 15.90
C LEU A 131 9.93 -6.52 15.80
N GLN A 132 10.84 -7.32 15.23
CA GLN A 132 12.23 -6.93 15.05
C GLN A 132 12.34 -5.66 14.20
N GLN A 133 11.57 -5.57 13.12
CA GLN A 133 11.54 -4.39 12.26
C GLN A 133 10.94 -3.17 12.98
N ILE A 134 9.84 -3.32 13.73
CA ILE A 134 9.25 -2.26 14.56
C ILE A 134 10.28 -1.72 15.55
N MET A 135 11.00 -2.62 16.23
CA MET A 135 12.01 -2.25 17.21
C MET A 135 13.23 -1.58 16.56
N ASN A 136 13.60 -1.96 15.34
CA ASN A 136 14.62 -1.23 14.59
C ASN A 136 14.15 0.20 14.25
N SER A 137 12.91 0.35 13.78
CA SER A 137 12.33 1.66 13.48
C SER A 137 12.22 2.56 14.72
N ARG A 138 11.83 1.99 15.87
CA ARG A 138 11.82 2.70 17.16
C ARG A 138 13.19 3.31 17.50
N ARG A 139 14.27 2.54 17.28
CA ARG A 139 15.64 2.98 17.59
C ARG A 139 16.19 3.99 16.59
N THR A 140 15.82 3.89 15.32
CA THR A 140 16.44 4.64 14.22
C THR A 140 15.63 5.82 13.70
N LYS A 141 14.30 5.78 13.85
CA LYS A 141 13.36 6.76 13.27
C LYS A 141 12.43 7.42 14.30
N GLY A 142 12.61 7.14 15.60
CA GLY A 142 11.76 7.70 16.65
C GLY A 142 10.33 7.15 16.68
N HIS A 143 10.10 6.00 16.04
CA HIS A 143 8.79 5.35 15.98
C HIS A 143 8.25 5.00 17.37
N MET A 144 6.98 5.33 17.65
CA MET A 144 6.36 5.05 18.94
C MET A 144 5.85 3.60 19.00
N VAL A 145 6.06 2.94 20.14
CA VAL A 145 5.61 1.56 20.36
C VAL A 145 4.78 1.49 21.63
N MET A 146 3.56 0.97 21.51
CA MET A 146 2.61 0.76 22.60
C MET A 146 2.34 -0.73 22.77
N PRO A 147 2.85 -1.37 23.84
CA PRO A 147 2.54 -2.77 24.13
C PRO A 147 1.14 -2.91 24.75
N VAL A 148 0.42 -3.95 24.34
CA VAL A 148 -0.85 -4.40 24.91
C VAL A 148 -0.70 -5.89 25.20
N PHE A 149 -0.95 -6.28 26.45
CA PHE A 149 -0.89 -7.67 26.89
C PHE A 149 -2.31 -8.21 26.96
N TYR A 150 -2.65 -9.12 26.04
CA TYR A 150 -3.96 -9.73 25.91
C TYR A 150 -3.93 -11.15 26.47
N ASP A 151 -4.56 -11.33 27.63
CA ASP A 151 -4.69 -12.62 28.33
C ASP A 151 -3.34 -13.32 28.60
N VAL A 152 -2.31 -12.51 28.84
CA VAL A 152 -0.96 -12.94 29.19
C VAL A 152 -0.35 -12.04 30.26
N ASP A 153 0.59 -12.56 31.03
CA ASP A 153 1.36 -11.79 31.99
C ASP A 153 2.50 -11.01 31.29
N PRO A 154 2.69 -9.70 31.58
CA PRO A 154 3.84 -8.93 31.11
C PRO A 154 5.19 -9.26 31.79
N SER A 155 5.22 -10.07 32.85
CA SER A 155 6.35 -10.29 33.77
C SER A 155 7.53 -11.10 33.22
#